data_AF-A0A936JW34-F1
#
_entry.id   AF-A0A936JW34-F1
#
_cell.length_a   1.000
_cell.length_b   1.000
_cell.length_c   1.000
_cell.angle_alpha   90.00
_cell.angle_beta   90.00
_cell.angle_gamma   90.00
#
_symmetry.space_group_name_H-M   'P 1'
#
loop_
_entity.id
_entity.type
_entity.pdbx_description
1 polymer ?
#
loop_
_entity_poly.entity_id
_entity_poly.type
_entity_poly.pdbx_seq_one_letter_code
_entity_poly.pdbx_strand_id
1 'polypeptide(L)'
;MLEVPRALVERIKSARSAAAAVGPAAVVTPAPDLVINPASADHPRDPGLPTVFVAGDSTAAKGSGEAQQGWGVPFADYFDAAKINVVNRARGGRSSRTFITEGLWAELLAEVKTGDFVLIQFGHNDGGAINEEPPGSTRPLRARGSLPGLGEESQEIDNAVTKKHEVVHTFGWYVRKMIAEVKAKGATPILLSLTVRDIWVDGRVERGSGAYRAWDRALAAAAGIPFVDLSRLLADRYQEMGEPQAKALFGKDHTHTNGAGAELTAAAVVGGLKGLKGGPWETYLSEKGRAVEADTIGWLNLPEPENSALPTLLLVGDSTVRNGCGDGAGGQWGWGDALPAHFDTTKLAIVNRAIGGLSSRTFQTQGHWGRALSLLKRGDFVLIQFGHNDDSPVNDEKRARGTIQGVGAETQEIENLLTKRREVVHSYGWYLRVFIREAKERGVTPILCSPVPRKKWQDGKVVRTAGSYAGWAQQVAAEEGVAFLDLNARVAQRYEALGAAAAEPLFADEHTHTSRVGAELNAAIVVEALRALPECALTGYLREP
;
A
#
# COMPACT_ATOMS: atom_id res chain seq x y z
N MET A 1 16.79 -43.77 7.12
CA MET A 1 15.94 -43.89 5.92
C MET A 1 14.51 -44.05 6.41
N LEU A 2 13.74 -42.97 6.40
CA LEU A 2 12.33 -42.96 6.80
C LEU A 2 11.50 -43.16 5.52
N GLU A 3 10.81 -44.29 5.42
CA GLU A 3 9.92 -44.58 4.30
C GLU A 3 8.69 -43.66 4.34
N VAL A 4 8.40 -43.04 3.19
CA VAL A 4 7.22 -42.22 2.99
C VAL A 4 5.99 -43.14 2.90
N PRO A 5 4.90 -42.88 3.66
CA PRO A 5 3.72 -43.74 3.66
C PRO A 5 3.06 -43.84 2.28
N ARG A 6 2.74 -45.07 1.87
CA ARG A 6 2.10 -45.44 0.58
C ARG A 6 0.84 -44.61 0.24
N ALA A 7 0.11 -44.14 1.25
CA ALA A 7 -1.07 -43.29 1.10
C ALA A 7 -0.75 -41.88 0.54
N LEU A 8 0.45 -41.36 0.78
CA LEU A 8 0.91 -40.07 0.24
C LEU A 8 1.30 -40.20 -1.24
N VAL A 9 1.89 -41.33 -1.63
CA VAL A 9 2.26 -41.63 -3.03
C VAL A 9 1.02 -41.84 -3.91
N GLU A 10 -0.03 -42.47 -3.39
CA GLU A 10 -1.29 -42.66 -4.12
C GLU A 10 -2.09 -41.34 -4.27
N ARG A 11 -2.05 -40.42 -3.29
CA ARG A 11 -2.62 -39.06 -3.44
C ARG A 11 -1.90 -38.23 -4.51
N ILE A 12 -0.58 -38.41 -4.66
CA ILE A 12 0.22 -37.74 -5.71
C ILE A 12 -0.10 -38.30 -7.11
N LYS A 13 -0.43 -39.60 -7.21
CA LYS A 13 -0.85 -40.23 -8.48
C LYS A 13 -2.28 -39.87 -8.88
N SER A 14 -3.21 -39.79 -7.93
CA SER A 14 -4.59 -39.35 -8.17
C SER A 14 -4.68 -37.88 -8.60
N ALA A 15 -3.80 -37.00 -8.12
CA ALA A 15 -3.74 -35.60 -8.55
C ALA A 15 -3.19 -35.42 -9.99
N ARG A 16 -2.47 -36.42 -10.54
CA ARG A 16 -1.92 -36.38 -11.90
C ARG A 16 -2.89 -36.85 -12.99
N SER A 17 -4.01 -37.49 -12.63
CA SER A 17 -4.98 -38.01 -13.61
C SER A 17 -6.25 -37.17 -13.79
N ALA A 18 -6.34 -35.99 -13.17
CA ALA A 18 -7.44 -35.04 -13.39
C ALA A 18 -7.09 -33.90 -14.36
N ALA A 19 -6.08 -34.09 -15.21
CA ALA A 19 -5.91 -33.29 -16.42
C ALA A 19 -6.93 -33.79 -17.45
N ALA A 20 -8.17 -33.30 -17.35
CA ALA A 20 -9.14 -33.47 -18.42
C ALA A 20 -8.53 -32.93 -19.71
N ALA A 21 -8.47 -33.76 -20.75
CA ALA A 21 -8.10 -33.35 -22.09
C ALA A 21 -9.00 -32.18 -22.50
N VAL A 22 -8.40 -31.02 -22.71
CA VAL A 22 -9.08 -29.83 -23.25
C VAL A 22 -9.47 -30.16 -24.68
N GLY A 23 -10.75 -30.47 -24.91
CA GLY A 23 -11.32 -30.52 -26.25
C GLY A 23 -11.17 -29.15 -26.94
N PRO A 24 -11.27 -29.08 -28.28
CA PRO A 24 -11.13 -27.82 -29.00
C PRO A 24 -12.09 -26.79 -28.41
N ALA A 25 -11.57 -25.59 -28.14
CA ALA A 25 -12.34 -24.49 -27.56
C ALA A 25 -13.64 -24.29 -28.35
N ALA A 26 -14.77 -24.52 -27.69
CA ALA A 26 -16.06 -24.16 -28.26
C ALA A 26 -16.03 -22.65 -28.52
N VAL A 27 -16.39 -22.22 -29.73
CA VAL A 27 -16.52 -20.80 -30.08
C VAL A 27 -17.49 -20.17 -29.08
N VAL A 28 -16.97 -19.39 -28.15
CA VAL A 28 -17.78 -18.66 -27.17
C VAL A 28 -18.30 -17.42 -27.88
N THR A 29 -19.59 -17.41 -28.23
CA THR A 29 -20.27 -16.20 -28.67
C THR A 29 -20.25 -15.20 -27.50
N PRO A 30 -19.56 -14.04 -27.63
CA PRO A 30 -19.53 -13.06 -26.56
C PRO A 30 -20.92 -12.45 -26.35
N ALA A 31 -21.21 -11.94 -25.15
CA ALA A 31 -22.48 -11.26 -24.90
C ALA A 31 -22.67 -10.06 -25.87
N PRO A 32 -23.91 -9.76 -26.30
CA PRO A 32 -24.19 -8.81 -27.38
C PRO A 32 -23.69 -7.38 -27.13
N ASP A 33 -23.55 -6.96 -25.87
CA ASP A 33 -23.02 -5.66 -25.46
C ASP A 33 -21.48 -5.54 -25.61
N LEU A 34 -20.79 -6.63 -25.96
CA LEU A 34 -19.33 -6.74 -25.99
C LEU A 34 -18.73 -6.66 -27.40
N VAL A 35 -19.56 -6.51 -28.44
CA VAL A 35 -19.17 -6.34 -29.85
C VAL A 35 -18.53 -4.96 -30.11
N ILE A 36 -18.74 -3.98 -29.22
CA ILE A 36 -18.40 -2.56 -29.42
C ILE A 36 -16.95 -2.23 -29.04
N ASN A 37 -16.18 -3.18 -28.49
CA ASN A 37 -14.85 -2.89 -27.94
C ASN A 37 -13.81 -3.95 -28.33
N PRO A 38 -13.32 -3.98 -29.59
CA PRO A 38 -12.35 -4.97 -30.05
C PRO A 38 -11.01 -4.82 -29.31
N ALA A 39 -10.27 -5.93 -29.18
CA ALA A 39 -8.93 -5.93 -28.62
C ALA A 39 -8.04 -5.00 -29.47
N SER A 40 -7.10 -4.30 -28.85
CA SER A 40 -5.90 -3.91 -29.57
C SER A 40 -5.25 -5.19 -30.07
N ALA A 41 -5.22 -5.39 -31.39
CA ALA A 41 -4.50 -6.49 -32.02
C ALA A 41 -3.00 -6.26 -31.88
N ASP A 42 -2.48 -6.32 -30.65
CA ASP A 42 -1.06 -6.25 -30.36
C ASP A 42 -0.65 -7.64 -29.87
N HIS A 43 -0.06 -8.41 -30.79
CA HIS A 43 0.73 -9.59 -30.46
C HIS A 43 2.18 -9.15 -30.19
N PRO A 44 3.01 -9.97 -29.52
CA PRO A 44 4.44 -9.71 -29.42
C PRO A 44 5.02 -9.46 -30.83
N ARG A 45 5.62 -8.28 -31.03
CA ARG A 45 6.15 -7.86 -32.34
C ARG A 45 7.45 -8.59 -32.66
N ASP A 46 8.26 -8.83 -31.64
CA ASP A 46 9.47 -9.63 -31.71
C ASP A 46 9.39 -10.83 -30.75
N PRO A 47 9.21 -12.07 -31.23
CA PRO A 47 9.16 -13.26 -30.38
C PRO A 47 10.43 -13.53 -29.56
N GLY A 48 11.57 -12.96 -29.97
CA GLY A 48 12.85 -13.09 -29.27
C GLY A 48 12.98 -12.19 -28.03
N LEU A 49 12.15 -11.15 -27.92
CA LEU A 49 12.14 -10.26 -26.76
C LEU A 49 11.20 -10.75 -25.65
N PRO A 50 11.48 -10.44 -24.37
CA PRO A 50 10.51 -10.61 -23.31
C PRO A 50 9.27 -9.76 -23.60
N THR A 51 8.12 -10.16 -23.06
CA THR A 51 6.85 -9.45 -23.20
C THR A 51 6.29 -9.09 -21.83
N VAL A 52 5.78 -7.87 -21.67
CA VAL A 52 4.87 -7.51 -20.59
C VAL A 52 3.43 -7.51 -21.11
N PHE A 53 2.62 -8.43 -20.59
CA PHE A 53 1.20 -8.53 -20.88
C PHE A 53 0.37 -7.76 -19.85
N VAL A 54 -0.69 -7.09 -20.31
CA VAL A 54 -1.69 -6.46 -19.43
C VAL A 54 -3.00 -7.25 -19.51
N ALA A 55 -3.38 -7.89 -18.41
CA ALA A 55 -4.70 -8.47 -18.21
C ALA A 55 -5.53 -7.55 -17.31
N GLY A 56 -6.67 -7.08 -17.80
CA GLY A 56 -7.52 -6.20 -17.02
C GLY A 56 -8.83 -5.80 -17.70
N ASP A 57 -9.46 -4.76 -17.17
CA ASP A 57 -10.79 -4.30 -17.56
C ASP A 57 -10.78 -3.03 -18.42
N SER A 58 -11.88 -2.25 -18.44
CA SER A 58 -12.01 -1.03 -19.23
C SER A 58 -11.04 0.09 -18.83
N THR A 59 -10.52 0.10 -17.60
CA THR A 59 -9.58 1.14 -17.18
C THR A 59 -8.17 0.89 -17.71
N ALA A 60 -7.86 -0.33 -18.17
CA ALA A 60 -6.63 -0.68 -18.88
C ALA A 60 -6.82 -0.79 -20.40
N ALA A 61 -8.01 -1.17 -20.87
CA ALA A 61 -8.31 -1.44 -22.28
C ALA A 61 -8.30 -0.18 -23.17
N LYS A 62 -8.06 -0.37 -24.48
CA LYS A 62 -8.34 0.66 -25.47
C LYS A 62 -9.85 0.97 -25.48
N GLY A 63 -10.22 2.25 -25.40
CA GLY A 63 -11.63 2.67 -25.44
C GLY A 63 -12.14 2.87 -26.87
N SER A 64 -13.46 3.03 -27.00
CA SER A 64 -14.14 3.33 -28.26
C SER A 64 -14.15 4.86 -28.52
N GLY A 65 -12.99 5.43 -28.89
CA GLY A 65 -12.81 6.84 -29.25
C GLY A 65 -12.08 7.69 -28.19
N GLU A 66 -11.89 8.99 -28.46
CA GLU A 66 -11.01 9.88 -27.66
C GLU A 66 -11.53 10.23 -26.26
N ALA A 67 -12.83 10.07 -26.00
CA ALA A 67 -13.45 10.44 -24.72
C ALA A 67 -13.16 9.44 -23.58
N GLN A 68 -12.68 8.24 -23.90
CA GLN A 68 -12.36 7.20 -22.92
C GLN A 68 -11.14 6.42 -23.37
N GLN A 69 -10.12 6.36 -22.52
CA GLN A 69 -8.88 5.67 -22.80
C GLN A 69 -8.41 4.95 -21.53
N GLY A 70 -8.11 3.65 -21.65
CA GLY A 70 -7.46 2.92 -20.57
C GLY A 70 -5.95 3.08 -20.60
N TRP A 71 -5.34 2.94 -19.42
CA TRP A 71 -3.91 3.21 -19.17
C TRP A 71 -2.97 2.29 -19.96
N GLY A 72 -3.41 1.08 -20.31
CA GLY A 72 -2.59 0.11 -21.03
C GLY A 72 -2.23 0.55 -22.45
N VAL A 73 -2.87 1.60 -23.00
CA VAL A 73 -2.51 2.18 -24.31
C VAL A 73 -1.28 3.09 -24.21
N PRO A 74 -1.28 4.19 -23.44
CA PRO A 74 -0.07 5.02 -23.27
C PRO A 74 1.06 4.29 -22.53
N PHE A 75 0.76 3.21 -21.80
CA PHE A 75 1.75 2.39 -21.10
C PHE A 75 2.86 1.86 -22.01
N ALA A 76 2.55 1.53 -23.27
CA ALA A 76 3.54 1.02 -24.21
C ALA A 76 4.68 2.03 -24.50
N ASP A 77 4.38 3.33 -24.48
CA ASP A 77 5.34 4.41 -24.79
C ASP A 77 6.43 4.58 -23.73
N TYR A 78 6.23 4.01 -22.53
CA TYR A 78 7.21 4.04 -21.45
C TYR A 78 8.28 2.95 -21.58
N PHE A 79 8.17 2.07 -22.58
CA PHE A 79 9.12 0.99 -22.81
C PHE A 79 9.90 1.15 -24.11
N ASP A 80 11.14 0.69 -24.08
CA ASP A 80 12.02 0.61 -25.22
C ASP A 80 11.62 -0.61 -26.06
N ALA A 81 10.93 -0.37 -27.17
CA ALA A 81 10.40 -1.41 -28.05
C ALA A 81 11.50 -2.31 -28.67
N ALA A 82 12.77 -1.91 -28.62
CA ALA A 82 13.89 -2.76 -29.03
C ALA A 82 14.32 -3.76 -27.95
N LYS A 83 13.77 -3.69 -26.73
CA LYS A 83 14.17 -4.50 -25.57
C LYS A 83 13.04 -5.32 -24.97
N ILE A 84 11.80 -4.89 -25.13
CA ILE A 84 10.63 -5.59 -24.59
C ILE A 84 9.39 -5.32 -25.47
N ASN A 85 8.52 -6.31 -25.59
CA ASN A 85 7.18 -6.13 -26.13
C ASN A 85 6.22 -5.67 -25.02
N VAL A 86 5.30 -4.76 -25.35
CA VAL A 86 4.16 -4.42 -24.48
C VAL A 86 2.88 -4.85 -25.18
N VAL A 87 2.11 -5.73 -24.54
CA VAL A 87 0.90 -6.33 -25.13
C VAL A 87 -0.29 -6.08 -24.21
N ASN A 88 -1.19 -5.20 -24.63
CA ASN A 88 -2.41 -4.89 -23.89
C ASN A 88 -3.55 -5.84 -24.29
N ARG A 89 -3.89 -6.77 -23.38
CA ARG A 89 -5.01 -7.72 -23.53
C ARG A 89 -6.22 -7.35 -22.68
N ALA A 90 -6.20 -6.20 -22.02
CA ALA A 90 -7.33 -5.74 -21.24
C ALA A 90 -8.57 -5.57 -22.12
N ARG A 91 -9.74 -5.89 -21.55
CA ARG A 91 -11.00 -5.88 -22.29
C ARG A 91 -12.07 -5.18 -21.48
N GLY A 92 -12.70 -4.17 -22.09
CA GLY A 92 -13.75 -3.41 -21.44
C GLY A 92 -14.88 -4.27 -20.89
N GLY A 93 -15.29 -3.97 -19.66
CA GLY A 93 -16.39 -4.64 -18.98
C GLY A 93 -16.10 -6.04 -18.43
N ARG A 94 -14.85 -6.52 -18.42
CA ARG A 94 -14.51 -7.83 -17.87
C ARG A 94 -14.19 -7.77 -16.38
N SER A 95 -14.59 -8.82 -15.66
CA SER A 95 -14.13 -9.13 -14.31
C SER A 95 -13.05 -10.22 -14.38
N SER A 96 -12.41 -10.54 -13.26
CA SER A 96 -11.47 -11.68 -13.20
C SER A 96 -12.13 -12.99 -13.68
N ARG A 97 -13.40 -13.19 -13.31
CA ARG A 97 -14.26 -14.28 -13.74
C ARG A 97 -14.48 -14.27 -15.25
N THR A 98 -15.08 -13.20 -15.80
CA THR A 98 -15.49 -13.22 -17.20
C THR A 98 -14.31 -13.20 -18.16
N PHE A 99 -13.16 -12.65 -17.73
CA PHE A 99 -11.92 -12.76 -18.49
C PHE A 99 -11.46 -14.22 -18.67
N ILE A 100 -11.70 -15.08 -17.67
CA ILE A 100 -11.41 -16.52 -17.76
C ILE A 100 -12.49 -17.25 -18.55
N THR A 101 -13.77 -17.05 -18.21
CA THR A 101 -14.85 -17.86 -18.78
C THR A 101 -15.15 -17.55 -20.24
N GLU A 102 -14.74 -16.38 -20.73
CA GLU A 102 -14.81 -16.00 -22.14
C GLU A 102 -13.58 -16.45 -22.95
N GLY A 103 -12.59 -17.11 -22.33
CA GLY A 103 -11.39 -17.61 -23.02
C GLY A 103 -10.28 -16.58 -23.22
N LEU A 104 -10.48 -15.31 -22.85
CA LEU A 104 -9.49 -14.24 -23.01
C LEU A 104 -8.20 -14.52 -22.22
N TRP A 105 -8.34 -15.10 -21.03
CA TRP A 105 -7.20 -15.56 -20.24
C TRP A 105 -6.41 -16.67 -20.95
N ALA A 106 -7.11 -17.65 -21.54
CA ALA A 106 -6.48 -18.76 -22.23
C ALA A 106 -5.74 -18.28 -23.49
N GLU A 107 -6.30 -17.33 -24.24
CA GLU A 107 -5.65 -16.68 -25.39
C GLU A 107 -4.38 -15.94 -24.97
N LEU A 108 -4.43 -15.14 -23.91
CA LEU A 108 -3.25 -14.44 -23.37
C LEU A 108 -2.18 -15.46 -22.96
N LEU A 109 -2.55 -16.45 -22.15
CA LEU A 109 -1.64 -17.45 -21.60
C LEU A 109 -1.00 -18.35 -22.68
N ALA A 110 -1.67 -18.53 -23.82
CA ALA A 110 -1.10 -19.25 -24.95
C ALA A 110 0.17 -18.58 -25.51
N GLU A 111 0.27 -17.24 -25.40
CA GLU A 111 1.41 -16.47 -25.89
C GLU A 111 2.50 -16.22 -24.84
N VAL A 112 2.19 -16.44 -23.55
CA VAL A 112 3.14 -16.26 -22.45
C VAL A 112 4.23 -17.32 -22.52
N LYS A 113 5.49 -16.87 -22.48
CA LYS A 113 6.70 -17.70 -22.40
C LYS A 113 7.53 -17.38 -21.15
N THR A 114 8.50 -18.23 -20.87
CA THR A 114 9.43 -18.04 -19.76
C THR A 114 10.18 -16.71 -19.88
N GLY A 115 10.27 -15.98 -18.77
CA GLY A 115 10.89 -14.65 -18.74
C GLY A 115 9.95 -13.47 -19.06
N ASP A 116 8.71 -13.74 -19.47
CA ASP A 116 7.69 -12.70 -19.64
C ASP A 116 7.13 -12.22 -18.28
N PHE A 117 6.41 -11.10 -18.33
CA PHE A 117 5.70 -10.50 -17.20
C PHE A 117 4.21 -10.43 -17.51
N VAL A 118 3.35 -10.68 -16.52
CA VAL A 118 1.89 -10.53 -16.68
C VAL A 118 1.35 -9.64 -15.58
N LEU A 119 0.96 -8.42 -15.94
CA LEU A 119 0.26 -7.49 -15.07
C LEU A 119 -1.21 -7.91 -14.99
N ILE A 120 -1.72 -8.16 -13.80
CA ILE A 120 -3.11 -8.59 -13.56
C ILE A 120 -3.78 -7.50 -12.73
N GLN A 121 -4.82 -6.88 -13.28
CA GLN A 121 -5.59 -5.80 -12.64
C GLN A 121 -7.09 -5.98 -12.87
N PHE A 122 -7.82 -6.35 -11.82
CA PHE A 122 -9.28 -6.52 -11.85
C PHE A 122 -9.93 -5.95 -10.58
N GLY A 123 -11.27 -6.05 -10.47
CA GLY A 123 -12.02 -5.58 -9.30
C GLY A 123 -13.25 -4.74 -9.63
N HIS A 124 -13.18 -3.84 -10.62
CA HIS A 124 -14.30 -2.92 -10.90
C HIS A 124 -15.58 -3.64 -11.33
N ASN A 125 -15.46 -4.68 -12.15
CA ASN A 125 -16.61 -5.48 -12.63
C ASN A 125 -16.87 -6.71 -11.77
N ASP A 126 -15.92 -7.11 -10.92
CA ASP A 126 -16.05 -8.23 -9.99
C ASP A 126 -17.10 -7.97 -8.90
N GLY A 127 -17.24 -6.70 -8.49
CA GLY A 127 -18.29 -6.29 -7.54
C GLY A 127 -19.69 -6.14 -8.13
N GLY A 128 -19.87 -6.49 -9.40
CA GLY A 128 -21.18 -6.48 -10.08
C GLY A 128 -22.09 -7.63 -9.66
N ALA A 129 -23.30 -7.68 -10.22
CA ALA A 129 -24.21 -8.79 -10.03
C ALA A 129 -23.60 -10.12 -10.54
N ILE A 130 -23.71 -11.18 -9.72
CA ILE A 130 -23.21 -12.52 -10.05
C ILE A 130 -24.00 -13.11 -11.23
N ASN A 131 -25.33 -13.02 -11.21
CA ASN A 131 -26.18 -13.59 -12.25
C ASN A 131 -27.28 -12.63 -12.69
N GLU A 132 -28.13 -12.21 -11.75
CA GLU A 132 -29.26 -11.31 -12.00
C GLU A 132 -29.04 -9.96 -11.33
N GLU A 133 -29.51 -8.89 -11.99
CA GLU A 133 -29.50 -7.56 -11.39
C GLU A 133 -30.49 -7.49 -10.22
N PRO A 134 -30.22 -6.69 -9.17
CA PRO A 134 -31.14 -6.55 -8.06
C PRO A 134 -32.54 -6.08 -8.51
N PRO A 135 -33.62 -6.49 -7.81
CA PRO A 135 -34.96 -6.01 -8.10
C PRO A 135 -35.03 -4.48 -8.14
N GLY A 136 -35.58 -3.92 -9.22
CA GLY A 136 -35.67 -2.47 -9.44
C GLY A 136 -34.42 -1.82 -10.08
N SER A 137 -33.39 -2.59 -10.41
CA SER A 137 -32.24 -2.08 -11.17
C SER A 137 -32.66 -1.61 -12.57
N THR A 138 -32.24 -0.41 -12.95
CA THR A 138 -32.36 0.11 -14.33
C THR A 138 -31.16 -0.26 -15.20
N ARG A 139 -30.18 -0.99 -14.64
CA ARG A 139 -28.98 -1.39 -15.36
C ARG A 139 -29.29 -2.53 -16.32
N PRO A 140 -28.63 -2.58 -17.49
CA PRO A 140 -28.67 -3.77 -18.34
C PRO A 140 -28.14 -4.98 -17.58
N LEU A 141 -28.78 -6.14 -17.76
CA LEU A 141 -28.33 -7.42 -17.23
C LEU A 141 -26.95 -7.77 -17.79
N ARG A 142 -25.96 -7.97 -16.90
CA ARG A 142 -24.55 -8.17 -17.29
C ARG A 142 -23.90 -9.47 -16.79
N ALA A 143 -24.34 -10.03 -15.66
CA ALA A 143 -23.83 -11.29 -15.07
C ALA A 143 -22.28 -11.39 -15.01
N ARG A 144 -21.60 -10.39 -14.42
CA ARG A 144 -20.12 -10.27 -14.41
C ARG A 144 -19.48 -10.54 -13.06
N GLY A 145 -20.23 -10.45 -11.97
CA GLY A 145 -19.68 -10.48 -10.62
C GLY A 145 -18.99 -11.81 -10.28
N SER A 146 -17.97 -11.75 -9.42
CA SER A 146 -17.42 -12.92 -8.73
C SER A 146 -17.96 -13.01 -7.30
N LEU A 147 -17.84 -14.17 -6.66
CA LEU A 147 -18.17 -14.25 -5.23
C LEU A 147 -17.17 -13.38 -4.44
N PRO A 148 -17.61 -12.63 -3.42
CA PRO A 148 -16.71 -11.84 -2.60
C PRO A 148 -15.82 -12.76 -1.76
N GLY A 149 -14.56 -12.37 -1.54
CA GLY A 149 -13.66 -13.02 -0.60
C GLY A 149 -12.44 -13.68 -1.23
N LEU A 150 -11.65 -14.30 -0.35
CA LEU A 150 -10.39 -14.95 -0.67
C LEU A 150 -10.47 -16.48 -0.61
N GLY A 151 -11.59 -17.07 -0.17
CA GLY A 151 -11.69 -18.51 0.03
C GLY A 151 -11.90 -19.31 -1.26
N GLU A 152 -12.29 -20.57 -1.11
CA GLU A 152 -12.53 -21.54 -2.21
C GLU A 152 -14.03 -21.68 -2.52
N GLU A 153 -14.88 -20.80 -1.98
CA GLU A 153 -16.33 -20.86 -2.15
C GLU A 153 -16.72 -20.79 -3.63
N SER A 154 -17.79 -21.52 -3.96
CA SER A 154 -18.36 -21.55 -5.30
C SER A 154 -19.88 -21.57 -5.29
N GLN A 155 -20.49 -21.08 -6.37
CA GLN A 155 -21.92 -21.09 -6.59
C GLN A 155 -22.22 -21.52 -8.04
N GLU A 156 -23.10 -22.50 -8.21
CA GLU A 156 -23.65 -22.84 -9.51
C GLU A 156 -24.72 -21.83 -9.94
N ILE A 157 -24.67 -21.43 -11.21
CA ILE A 157 -25.68 -20.57 -11.82
C ILE A 157 -26.05 -21.06 -13.22
N ASP A 158 -27.27 -20.78 -13.63
CA ASP A 158 -27.61 -20.68 -15.05
C ASP A 158 -27.48 -19.22 -15.46
N ASN A 159 -26.42 -18.91 -16.20
CA ASN A 159 -26.04 -17.54 -16.52
C ASN A 159 -27.16 -16.84 -17.29
N ALA A 160 -27.72 -15.80 -16.69
CA ALA A 160 -28.91 -15.13 -17.20
C ALA A 160 -28.65 -14.39 -18.53
N VAL A 161 -27.39 -14.08 -18.84
CA VAL A 161 -26.97 -13.47 -20.11
C VAL A 161 -26.67 -14.52 -21.16
N THR A 162 -25.78 -15.47 -20.86
CA THR A 162 -25.28 -16.45 -21.87
C THR A 162 -26.18 -17.67 -22.02
N LYS A 163 -27.11 -17.88 -21.08
CA LYS A 163 -27.98 -19.05 -20.96
C LYS A 163 -27.22 -20.37 -20.78
N LYS A 164 -25.97 -20.30 -20.32
CA LYS A 164 -25.12 -21.47 -20.04
C LYS A 164 -25.00 -21.69 -18.53
N HIS A 165 -24.95 -22.96 -18.14
CA HIS A 165 -24.60 -23.33 -16.78
C HIS A 165 -23.13 -22.98 -16.48
N GLU A 166 -22.85 -22.47 -15.29
CA GLU A 166 -21.52 -22.00 -14.88
C GLU A 166 -21.30 -22.17 -13.37
N VAL A 167 -20.08 -22.53 -12.95
CA VAL A 167 -19.65 -22.50 -11.55
C VAL A 167 -18.88 -21.21 -11.29
N VAL A 168 -19.41 -20.36 -10.42
CA VAL A 168 -18.83 -19.07 -10.05
C VAL A 168 -17.99 -19.23 -8.79
N HIS A 169 -16.71 -18.86 -8.84
CA HIS A 169 -15.83 -18.85 -7.67
C HIS A 169 -15.63 -17.46 -7.06
N THR A 170 -14.91 -17.40 -5.94
CA THR A 170 -14.47 -16.14 -5.34
C THR A 170 -13.49 -15.36 -6.21
N PHE A 171 -13.41 -14.05 -5.98
CA PHE A 171 -12.36 -13.20 -6.54
C PHE A 171 -10.97 -13.79 -6.28
N GLY A 172 -10.69 -14.18 -5.02
CA GLY A 172 -9.40 -14.76 -4.66
C GLY A 172 -9.08 -16.05 -5.41
N TRP A 173 -10.08 -16.89 -5.68
CA TRP A 173 -9.90 -18.12 -6.46
C TRP A 173 -9.44 -17.81 -7.90
N TYR A 174 -10.13 -16.91 -8.59
CA TYR A 174 -9.79 -16.55 -9.97
C TYR A 174 -8.39 -15.95 -10.07
N VAL A 175 -8.06 -15.04 -9.15
CA VAL A 175 -6.72 -14.40 -9.13
C VAL A 175 -5.63 -15.41 -8.78
N ARG A 176 -5.84 -16.34 -7.82
CA ARG A 176 -4.89 -17.43 -7.54
C ARG A 176 -4.64 -18.32 -8.75
N LYS A 177 -5.70 -18.65 -9.50
CA LYS A 177 -5.59 -19.42 -10.75
C LYS A 177 -4.70 -18.70 -11.76
N MET A 178 -4.96 -17.41 -12.00
CA MET A 178 -4.14 -16.61 -12.92
C MET A 178 -2.66 -16.59 -12.49
N ILE A 179 -2.38 -16.34 -11.20
CA ILE A 179 -1.01 -16.34 -10.65
C ILE A 179 -0.32 -17.70 -10.88
N ALA A 180 -1.00 -18.79 -10.52
CA ALA A 180 -0.45 -20.13 -10.64
C ALA A 180 -0.11 -20.49 -12.09
N GLU A 181 -0.98 -20.12 -13.03
CA GLU A 181 -0.81 -20.42 -14.45
C GLU A 181 0.30 -19.59 -15.11
N VAL A 182 0.46 -18.33 -14.72
CA VAL A 182 1.62 -17.51 -15.16
C VAL A 182 2.92 -18.10 -14.64
N LYS A 183 2.98 -18.48 -13.35
CA LYS A 183 4.16 -19.14 -12.78
C LYS A 183 4.47 -20.46 -13.49
N ALA A 184 3.45 -21.23 -13.86
CA ALA A 184 3.62 -22.49 -14.58
C ALA A 184 4.23 -22.32 -15.97
N LYS A 185 4.11 -21.13 -16.59
CA LYS A 185 4.79 -20.76 -17.84
C LYS A 185 6.24 -20.28 -17.64
N GLY A 186 6.70 -20.18 -16.39
CA GLY A 186 7.99 -19.56 -16.05
C GLY A 186 7.99 -18.04 -16.23
N ALA A 187 6.82 -17.41 -16.26
CA ALA A 187 6.66 -15.97 -16.32
C ALA A 187 6.41 -15.39 -14.91
N THR A 188 6.56 -14.07 -14.77
CA THR A 188 6.39 -13.36 -13.50
C THR A 188 5.01 -12.70 -13.44
N PRO A 189 4.07 -13.19 -12.60
CA PRO A 189 2.82 -12.48 -12.36
C PRO A 189 3.08 -11.28 -11.44
N ILE A 190 2.43 -10.16 -11.75
CA ILE A 190 2.49 -8.94 -10.95
C ILE A 190 1.04 -8.48 -10.75
N LEU A 191 0.63 -8.39 -9.48
CA LEU A 191 -0.70 -7.89 -9.16
C LEU A 191 -0.69 -6.37 -9.06
N LEU A 192 -1.68 -5.74 -9.69
CA LEU A 192 -1.99 -4.33 -9.54
C LEU A 192 -3.35 -4.24 -8.88
N SER A 193 -3.47 -3.45 -7.82
CA SER A 193 -4.82 -3.13 -7.33
C SER A 193 -5.59 -2.30 -8.37
N LEU A 194 -6.91 -2.36 -8.33
CA LEU A 194 -7.78 -1.57 -9.20
C LEU A 194 -7.49 -0.06 -9.17
N THR A 195 -7.77 0.62 -10.28
CA THR A 195 -7.75 2.08 -10.35
C THR A 195 -8.79 2.71 -9.39
N VAL A 196 -8.61 3.97 -8.99
CA VAL A 196 -9.59 4.70 -8.15
C VAL A 196 -10.55 5.50 -9.01
N ARG A 197 -11.78 5.67 -8.54
CA ARG A 197 -12.83 6.44 -9.22
C ARG A 197 -12.78 7.91 -8.82
N ASP A 198 -13.41 8.75 -9.64
CA ASP A 198 -13.74 10.14 -9.31
C ASP A 198 -14.90 10.19 -8.29
N ILE A 199 -14.65 9.67 -7.10
CA ILE A 199 -15.60 9.67 -6.00
C ILE A 199 -14.93 10.37 -4.84
N TRP A 200 -15.54 11.47 -4.41
CA TRP A 200 -15.04 12.34 -3.35
C TRP A 200 -16.07 12.44 -2.23
N VAL A 201 -15.59 12.33 -1.00
CA VAL A 201 -16.38 12.51 0.22
C VAL A 201 -15.61 13.46 1.14
N ASP A 202 -16.22 14.59 1.48
CA ASP A 202 -15.63 15.63 2.34
C ASP A 202 -14.23 16.08 1.88
N GLY A 203 -14.06 16.28 0.56
CA GLY A 203 -12.78 16.69 -0.04
C GLY A 203 -11.71 15.60 -0.09
N ARG A 204 -12.08 14.34 0.15
CA ARG A 204 -11.19 13.17 0.03
C ARG A 204 -11.62 12.24 -1.08
N VAL A 205 -10.68 11.86 -1.91
CA VAL A 205 -10.87 10.84 -2.94
C VAL A 205 -11.00 9.46 -2.28
N GLU A 206 -11.84 8.60 -2.85
CA GLU A 206 -11.87 7.19 -2.48
C GLU A 206 -10.48 6.55 -2.68
N ARG A 207 -10.10 5.63 -1.78
CA ARG A 207 -8.78 4.96 -1.80
C ARG A 207 -8.89 3.47 -2.13
N GLY A 208 -9.89 3.12 -2.95
CA GLY A 208 -10.20 1.77 -3.41
C GLY A 208 -11.71 1.53 -3.54
N SER A 209 -12.10 0.44 -4.20
CA SER A 209 -13.49 -0.01 -4.27
C SER A 209 -13.67 -1.26 -3.43
N GLY A 210 -14.41 -1.16 -2.32
CA GLY A 210 -14.63 -2.28 -1.40
C GLY A 210 -13.32 -2.93 -0.92
N ALA A 211 -13.31 -4.26 -0.81
CA ALA A 211 -12.17 -5.02 -0.29
C ALA A 211 -11.15 -5.44 -1.37
N TYR A 212 -11.39 -5.18 -2.66
CA TYR A 212 -10.57 -5.71 -3.77
C TYR A 212 -9.09 -5.32 -3.67
N ARG A 213 -8.78 -4.06 -3.33
CA ARG A 213 -7.40 -3.60 -3.10
C ARG A 213 -6.70 -4.40 -2.00
N ALA A 214 -7.39 -4.64 -0.88
CA ALA A 214 -6.85 -5.40 0.25
C ALA A 214 -6.69 -6.88 -0.10
N TRP A 215 -7.63 -7.45 -0.86
CA TRP A 215 -7.57 -8.82 -1.36
C TRP A 215 -6.39 -9.02 -2.33
N ASP A 216 -6.19 -8.14 -3.30
CA ASP A 216 -5.02 -8.23 -4.21
C ASP A 216 -3.70 -8.20 -3.45
N ARG A 217 -3.60 -7.30 -2.46
CA ARG A 217 -2.42 -7.21 -1.60
C ARG A 217 -2.19 -8.52 -0.82
N ALA A 218 -3.24 -9.06 -0.20
CA ALA A 218 -3.15 -10.30 0.55
C ALA A 218 -2.77 -11.50 -0.35
N LEU A 219 -3.34 -11.57 -1.55
CA LEU A 219 -3.02 -12.60 -2.55
C LEU A 219 -1.57 -12.50 -3.02
N ALA A 220 -1.07 -11.30 -3.29
CA ALA A 220 0.31 -11.09 -3.70
C ALA A 220 1.29 -11.50 -2.60
N ALA A 221 1.02 -11.10 -1.35
CA ALA A 221 1.82 -11.47 -0.19
C ALA A 221 1.83 -12.99 0.02
N ALA A 222 0.65 -13.63 0.01
CA ALA A 222 0.52 -15.08 0.17
C ALA A 222 1.23 -15.86 -0.95
N ALA A 223 1.22 -15.34 -2.17
CA ALA A 223 1.90 -15.95 -3.31
C ALA A 223 3.40 -15.59 -3.42
N GLY A 224 3.90 -14.66 -2.59
CA GLY A 224 5.26 -14.14 -2.68
C GLY A 224 5.58 -13.50 -4.03
N ILE A 225 4.64 -12.75 -4.60
CA ILE A 225 4.80 -12.08 -5.91
C ILE A 225 4.79 -10.55 -5.76
N PRO A 226 5.31 -9.80 -6.74
CA PRO A 226 5.27 -8.35 -6.71
C PRO A 226 3.82 -7.81 -6.72
N PHE A 227 3.62 -6.73 -5.97
CA PHE A 227 2.35 -6.00 -5.89
C PHE A 227 2.58 -4.51 -6.11
N VAL A 228 1.81 -3.92 -7.01
CA VAL A 228 1.74 -2.47 -7.23
C VAL A 228 0.40 -1.97 -6.69
N ASP A 229 0.45 -1.17 -5.63
CA ASP A 229 -0.74 -0.54 -5.06
C ASP A 229 -1.15 0.68 -5.88
N LEU A 230 -1.65 0.42 -7.09
CA LEU A 230 -2.07 1.45 -8.04
C LEU A 230 -3.19 2.33 -7.47
N SER A 231 -4.08 1.74 -6.65
CA SER A 231 -5.14 2.49 -5.97
C SER A 231 -4.55 3.60 -5.10
N ARG A 232 -3.53 3.28 -4.29
CA ARG A 232 -2.86 4.27 -3.45
C ARG A 232 -2.16 5.34 -4.29
N LEU A 233 -1.41 4.92 -5.31
CA LEU A 233 -0.65 5.84 -6.16
C LEU A 233 -1.55 6.88 -6.83
N LEU A 234 -2.68 6.44 -7.37
CA LEU A 234 -3.66 7.34 -7.99
C LEU A 234 -4.37 8.20 -6.97
N ALA A 235 -4.81 7.64 -5.85
CA ALA A 235 -5.47 8.42 -4.81
C ALA A 235 -4.56 9.51 -4.23
N ASP A 236 -3.28 9.20 -3.98
CA ASP A 236 -2.30 10.19 -3.52
C ASP A 236 -2.18 11.33 -4.54
N ARG A 237 -2.09 11.00 -5.83
CA ARG A 237 -1.98 12.01 -6.90
C ARG A 237 -3.24 12.84 -7.06
N TYR A 238 -4.42 12.23 -7.04
CA TYR A 238 -5.69 12.95 -7.15
C TYR A 238 -5.90 13.87 -5.95
N GLN A 239 -5.62 13.37 -4.74
CA GLN A 239 -5.70 14.17 -3.52
C GLN A 239 -4.79 15.39 -3.55
N GLU A 240 -3.57 15.26 -4.09
CA GLU A 240 -2.62 16.35 -4.27
C GLU A 240 -3.10 17.37 -5.32
N MET A 241 -3.67 16.89 -6.44
CA MET A 241 -4.18 17.74 -7.51
C MET A 241 -5.45 18.51 -7.11
N GLY A 242 -6.26 17.95 -6.22
CA GLY A 242 -7.58 18.45 -5.85
C GLY A 242 -8.69 17.94 -6.77
N GLU A 243 -9.92 17.95 -6.24
CA GLU A 243 -11.11 17.38 -6.89
C GLU A 243 -11.37 17.94 -8.30
N PRO A 244 -11.34 19.26 -8.57
CA PRO A 244 -11.62 19.78 -9.91
C PRO A 244 -10.63 19.28 -10.98
N GLN A 245 -9.34 19.23 -10.64
CA GLN A 245 -8.27 18.79 -11.52
C GLN A 245 -8.33 17.27 -11.73
N ALA A 246 -8.61 16.51 -10.67
CA ALA A 246 -8.79 15.07 -10.78
C ALA A 246 -9.99 14.72 -11.67
N LYS A 247 -11.13 15.38 -11.46
CA LYS A 247 -12.36 15.21 -12.26
C LYS A 247 -12.16 15.48 -13.74
N ALA A 248 -11.29 16.44 -14.09
CA ALA A 248 -10.95 16.72 -15.48
C ALA A 248 -10.19 15.59 -16.20
N LEU A 249 -9.71 14.57 -15.48
CA LEU A 249 -9.07 13.37 -16.04
C LEU A 249 -10.06 12.26 -16.40
N PHE A 250 -11.32 12.41 -16.01
CA PHE A 250 -12.39 11.45 -16.28
C PHE A 250 -13.20 11.87 -17.51
N GLY A 251 -13.72 10.88 -18.21
CA GLY A 251 -14.54 11.05 -19.41
C GLY A 251 -15.98 11.35 -19.03
N LYS A 252 -16.88 10.41 -19.35
CA LYS A 252 -18.34 10.59 -19.18
C LYS A 252 -18.88 10.14 -17.82
N ASP A 253 -18.09 9.40 -17.05
CA ASP A 253 -18.48 8.84 -15.77
C ASP A 253 -17.31 8.87 -14.79
N HIS A 254 -17.57 8.44 -13.56
CA HIS A 254 -16.59 8.48 -12.47
C HIS A 254 -15.54 7.34 -12.53
N THR A 255 -15.56 6.45 -13.52
CA THR A 255 -14.64 5.29 -13.60
C THR A 255 -13.68 5.40 -14.76
N HIS A 256 -14.15 5.89 -15.91
CA HIS A 256 -13.39 5.86 -17.14
C HIS A 256 -12.60 7.15 -17.36
N THR A 257 -11.29 7.04 -17.45
CA THR A 257 -10.39 8.16 -17.75
C THR A 257 -10.44 8.56 -19.21
N ASN A 258 -10.17 9.84 -19.49
CA ASN A 258 -9.81 10.32 -20.83
C ASN A 258 -8.32 10.05 -21.13
N GLY A 259 -7.80 10.51 -22.27
CA GLY A 259 -6.40 10.33 -22.64
C GLY A 259 -5.39 10.85 -21.60
N ALA A 260 -5.64 12.02 -21.00
CA ALA A 260 -4.77 12.58 -19.97
C ALA A 260 -4.80 11.76 -18.67
N GLY A 261 -5.99 11.28 -18.27
CA GLY A 261 -6.12 10.37 -17.12
C GLY A 261 -5.45 9.02 -17.36
N ALA A 262 -5.53 8.49 -18.57
CA ALA A 262 -4.86 7.26 -18.97
C ALA A 262 -3.34 7.39 -18.91
N GLU A 263 -2.79 8.51 -19.39
CA GLU A 263 -1.36 8.84 -19.34
C GLU A 263 -0.87 8.94 -17.90
N LEU A 264 -1.60 9.66 -17.04
CA LEU A 264 -1.27 9.76 -15.61
C LEU A 264 -1.28 8.38 -14.94
N THR A 265 -2.26 7.55 -15.28
CA THR A 265 -2.37 6.19 -14.73
C THR A 265 -1.25 5.28 -15.23
N ALA A 266 -0.87 5.37 -16.50
CA ALA A 266 0.27 4.63 -17.04
C ALA A 266 1.58 5.03 -16.36
N ALA A 267 1.80 6.33 -16.14
CA ALA A 267 2.94 6.82 -15.36
C ALA A 267 2.93 6.26 -13.92
N ALA A 268 1.76 6.20 -13.27
CA ALA A 268 1.64 5.61 -11.94
C ALA A 268 1.98 4.11 -11.92
N VAL A 269 1.55 3.34 -12.93
CA VAL A 269 1.94 1.92 -13.08
C VAL A 269 3.46 1.81 -13.24
N VAL A 270 4.09 2.60 -14.11
CA VAL A 270 5.55 2.60 -14.32
C VAL A 270 6.29 2.96 -13.04
N GLY A 271 5.86 4.00 -12.32
CA GLY A 271 6.43 4.39 -11.04
C GLY A 271 6.33 3.26 -10.00
N GLY A 272 5.18 2.58 -9.95
CA GLY A 272 4.96 1.38 -9.14
C GLY A 272 5.92 0.24 -9.50
N LEU A 273 6.08 -0.06 -10.79
CA LEU A 273 7.02 -1.09 -11.27
C LEU A 273 8.45 -0.75 -10.88
N LYS A 274 8.91 0.48 -11.12
CA LYS A 274 10.24 0.95 -10.70
C LYS A 274 10.45 0.84 -9.18
N GLY A 275 9.38 0.95 -8.39
CA GLY A 275 9.39 0.80 -6.94
C GLY A 275 9.55 -0.64 -6.43
N LEU A 276 9.40 -1.64 -7.30
CA LEU A 276 9.54 -3.05 -6.93
C LEU A 276 11.01 -3.40 -6.69
N LYS A 277 11.32 -3.97 -5.51
CA LYS A 277 12.68 -4.39 -5.15
C LYS A 277 13.21 -5.43 -6.13
N GLY A 278 14.37 -5.16 -6.73
CA GLY A 278 15.07 -6.10 -7.62
C GLY A 278 14.39 -6.30 -8.98
N GLY A 279 13.44 -5.46 -9.36
CA GLY A 279 12.79 -5.54 -10.67
C GLY A 279 13.73 -5.13 -11.82
N PRO A 280 13.62 -5.74 -13.02
CA PRO A 280 14.50 -5.46 -14.17
C PRO A 280 14.12 -4.18 -14.94
N TRP A 281 13.19 -3.38 -14.42
CA TRP A 281 12.46 -2.37 -15.19
C TRP A 281 13.36 -1.31 -15.82
N GLU A 282 14.39 -0.83 -15.12
CA GLU A 282 15.31 0.18 -15.67
C GLU A 282 15.95 -0.22 -17.00
N THR A 283 16.13 -1.53 -17.23
CA THR A 283 16.69 -2.05 -18.48
C THR A 283 15.73 -1.87 -19.67
N TYR A 284 14.42 -2.01 -19.41
CA TYR A 284 13.38 -2.05 -20.44
C TYR A 284 12.71 -0.70 -20.71
N LEU A 285 12.90 0.30 -19.85
CA LEU A 285 12.23 1.58 -19.97
C LEU A 285 12.80 2.44 -21.11
N SER A 286 11.91 3.14 -21.82
CA SER A 286 12.26 4.22 -22.75
C SER A 286 12.79 5.45 -21.98
N GLU A 287 13.18 6.51 -22.68
CA GLU A 287 13.51 7.79 -22.02
C GLU A 287 12.33 8.34 -21.21
N LYS A 288 11.12 8.28 -21.78
CA LYS A 288 9.86 8.62 -21.10
C LYS A 288 9.67 7.77 -19.84
N GLY A 289 9.91 6.47 -19.94
CA GLY A 289 9.90 5.53 -18.81
C GLY A 289 10.88 5.89 -17.69
N ARG A 290 12.13 6.18 -18.06
CA ARG A 290 13.19 6.51 -17.08
C ARG A 290 12.89 7.80 -16.32
N ALA A 291 12.25 8.78 -16.96
CA ALA A 291 11.86 10.05 -16.36
C ALA A 291 10.75 9.95 -15.30
N VAL A 292 10.01 8.84 -15.23
CA VAL A 292 8.97 8.64 -14.20
C VAL A 292 9.61 8.38 -12.83
N GLU A 293 9.23 9.12 -11.81
CA GLU A 293 9.69 8.87 -10.44
C GLU A 293 9.23 7.50 -9.91
N ALA A 294 10.13 6.79 -9.22
CA ALA A 294 9.82 5.49 -8.64
C ALA A 294 8.99 5.60 -7.36
N ASP A 295 8.08 4.65 -7.14
CA ASP A 295 7.38 4.49 -5.86
C ASP A 295 8.30 3.86 -4.80
N THR A 296 9.07 4.70 -4.11
CA THR A 296 10.08 4.25 -3.15
C THR A 296 9.52 3.67 -1.85
N ILE A 297 8.21 3.73 -1.65
CA ILE A 297 7.55 3.27 -0.42
C ILE A 297 6.51 2.17 -0.60
N GLY A 298 6.24 1.72 -1.83
CA GLY A 298 5.26 0.65 -2.05
C GLY A 298 5.55 -0.61 -1.24
N TRP A 299 6.83 -0.94 -1.08
CA TRP A 299 7.30 -2.08 -0.29
C TRP A 299 7.02 -1.96 1.21
N LEU A 300 6.85 -0.75 1.77
CA LEU A 300 6.63 -0.55 3.21
C LEU A 300 5.25 -1.00 3.66
N ASN A 301 4.30 -1.20 2.74
CA ASN A 301 2.94 -1.61 3.05
C ASN A 301 2.29 -0.78 4.18
N LEU A 302 2.34 0.54 4.06
CA LEU A 302 1.80 1.41 5.10
C LEU A 302 0.27 1.23 5.20
N PRO A 303 -0.28 1.01 6.40
CA PRO A 303 -1.72 0.83 6.60
C PRO A 303 -2.49 2.12 6.31
N GLU A 304 -3.79 2.00 6.09
CA GLU A 304 -4.76 3.10 5.95
C GLU A 304 -5.99 2.78 6.81
N PRO A 305 -6.82 3.77 7.18
CA PRO A 305 -8.05 3.50 7.94
C PRO A 305 -8.99 2.59 7.15
N GLU A 306 -9.32 1.41 7.68
CA GLU A 306 -10.20 0.44 7.01
C GLU A 306 -11.66 0.90 6.96
N ASN A 307 -12.10 1.64 8.00
CA ASN A 307 -13.44 2.20 8.11
C ASN A 307 -13.35 3.72 8.27
N SER A 308 -13.68 4.45 7.21
CA SER A 308 -13.65 5.92 7.20
C SER A 308 -14.68 6.56 8.14
N ALA A 309 -15.67 5.81 8.63
CA ALA A 309 -16.67 6.30 9.58
C ALA A 309 -16.17 6.34 11.03
N LEU A 310 -15.14 5.55 11.39
CA LEU A 310 -14.55 5.59 12.72
C LEU A 310 -13.57 6.76 12.86
N PRO A 311 -13.45 7.38 14.03
CA PRO A 311 -12.30 8.22 14.36
C PRO A 311 -10.99 7.43 14.17
N THR A 312 -9.94 8.12 13.73
CA THR A 312 -8.61 7.52 13.50
C THR A 312 -7.64 7.98 14.59
N LEU A 313 -6.84 7.06 15.12
CA LEU A 313 -5.56 7.34 15.77
C LEU A 313 -4.43 6.99 14.79
N LEU A 314 -3.77 8.01 14.26
CA LEU A 314 -2.65 7.83 13.35
C LEU A 314 -1.33 7.98 14.11
N LEU A 315 -0.36 7.10 13.85
CA LEU A 315 0.97 7.16 14.43
C LEU A 315 1.97 7.60 13.35
N VAL A 316 2.77 8.63 13.64
CA VAL A 316 3.93 9.01 12.81
C VAL A 316 5.20 8.97 13.66
N GLY A 317 6.29 8.53 13.02
CA GLY A 317 7.57 8.43 13.69
C GLY A 317 8.60 7.62 12.92
N ASP A 318 9.60 7.19 13.66
CA ASP A 318 10.75 6.43 13.16
C ASP A 318 10.61 4.90 13.41
N SER A 319 11.75 4.19 13.33
CA SER A 319 11.82 2.73 13.47
C SER A 319 11.42 2.20 14.84
N THR A 320 11.41 3.05 15.86
CA THR A 320 10.95 2.69 17.21
C THR A 320 9.43 2.73 17.34
N VAL A 321 8.74 3.40 16.42
CA VAL A 321 7.27 3.38 16.31
C VAL A 321 6.82 2.29 15.33
N ARG A 322 7.52 2.13 14.20
CA ARG A 322 7.31 1.04 13.23
C ARG A 322 8.60 0.65 12.53
N ASN A 323 8.99 -0.63 12.61
CA ASN A 323 10.14 -1.14 11.89
C ASN A 323 9.73 -1.81 10.57
N GLY A 324 10.47 -1.56 9.49
CA GLY A 324 10.24 -2.17 8.18
C GLY A 324 8.78 -2.10 7.72
N CYS A 325 8.19 -3.27 7.45
CA CYS A 325 6.80 -3.43 7.04
C CYS A 325 5.84 -3.66 8.20
N GLY A 326 6.30 -3.55 9.46
CA GLY A 326 5.54 -3.95 10.64
C GLY A 326 5.34 -5.47 10.74
N ASP A 327 6.24 -6.24 10.13
CA ASP A 327 6.18 -7.71 10.04
C ASP A 327 7.16 -8.43 10.99
N GLY A 328 7.94 -7.65 11.76
CA GLY A 328 8.92 -8.19 12.70
C GLY A 328 10.20 -8.73 12.06
N ALA A 329 10.49 -8.37 10.80
CA ALA A 329 11.73 -8.77 10.14
C ALA A 329 12.97 -8.45 11.01
N GLY A 330 13.87 -9.41 11.13
CA GLY A 330 15.05 -9.28 12.00
C GLY A 330 14.74 -9.25 13.51
N GLY A 331 13.53 -9.63 13.92
CA GLY A 331 13.07 -9.58 15.31
C GLY A 331 12.76 -8.18 15.82
N GLN A 332 12.82 -7.16 14.97
CA GLN A 332 12.67 -5.76 15.34
C GLN A 332 11.21 -5.30 15.26
N TRP A 333 10.72 -4.68 16.32
CA TRP A 333 9.35 -4.17 16.43
C TRP A 333 9.34 -2.74 16.96
N GLY A 334 8.41 -1.94 16.45
CA GLY A 334 8.11 -0.63 17.03
C GLY A 334 6.92 -0.71 17.98
N TRP A 335 6.88 0.16 18.99
CA TRP A 335 5.78 0.15 19.98
C TRP A 335 4.41 0.44 19.36
N GLY A 336 4.38 1.15 18.24
CA GLY A 336 3.13 1.46 17.52
C GLY A 336 2.44 0.21 16.95
N ASP A 337 3.19 -0.85 16.67
CA ASP A 337 2.64 -2.11 16.15
C ASP A 337 1.92 -2.93 17.24
N ALA A 338 2.31 -2.76 18.51
CA ALA A 338 1.65 -3.41 19.65
C ALA A 338 0.47 -2.59 20.22
N LEU A 339 0.41 -1.29 19.89
CA LEU A 339 -0.58 -0.37 20.44
C LEU A 339 -2.05 -0.78 20.22
N PRO A 340 -2.47 -1.33 19.05
CA PRO A 340 -3.87 -1.69 18.81
C PRO A 340 -4.48 -2.65 19.83
N ALA A 341 -3.67 -3.50 20.48
CA ALA A 341 -4.14 -4.45 21.49
C ALA A 341 -4.78 -3.76 22.72
N HIS A 342 -4.45 -2.49 22.95
CA HIS A 342 -4.90 -1.72 24.12
C HIS A 342 -6.15 -0.85 23.86
N PHE A 343 -6.67 -0.84 22.64
CA PHE A 343 -7.80 0.00 22.23
C PHE A 343 -9.01 -0.81 21.77
N ASP A 344 -10.20 -0.23 21.93
CA ASP A 344 -11.43 -0.76 21.35
C ASP A 344 -11.48 -0.42 19.85
N THR A 345 -10.92 -1.31 19.03
CA THR A 345 -10.84 -1.14 17.58
C THR A 345 -12.20 -1.24 16.87
N THR A 346 -13.28 -1.54 17.60
CA THR A 346 -14.64 -1.41 17.06
C THR A 346 -15.12 0.03 17.04
N LYS A 347 -14.46 0.92 17.80
CA LYS A 347 -14.80 2.35 17.92
C LYS A 347 -13.71 3.28 17.40
N LEU A 348 -12.49 2.79 17.21
CA LEU A 348 -11.33 3.58 16.79
C LEU A 348 -10.51 2.82 15.74
N ALA A 349 -10.24 3.44 14.59
CA ALA A 349 -9.26 2.92 13.65
C ALA A 349 -7.84 3.32 14.09
N ILE A 350 -6.89 2.39 14.11
CA ILE A 350 -5.48 2.69 14.46
C ILE A 350 -4.60 2.43 13.25
N VAL A 351 -3.82 3.44 12.86
CA VAL A 351 -3.02 3.40 11.62
C VAL A 351 -1.58 3.80 11.92
N ASN A 352 -0.68 2.83 11.89
CA ASN A 352 0.75 3.09 12.10
C ASN A 352 1.44 3.49 10.79
N ARG A 353 1.60 4.80 10.54
CA ARG A 353 2.28 5.38 9.36
C ARG A 353 3.75 5.74 9.62
N ALA A 354 4.31 5.33 10.75
CA ALA A 354 5.73 5.55 11.01
C ALA A 354 6.61 4.80 10.00
N ILE A 355 7.77 5.36 9.69
CA ILE A 355 8.69 4.81 8.70
C ILE A 355 10.09 4.73 9.30
N GLY A 356 10.57 3.50 9.44
CA GLY A 356 11.92 3.22 9.90
C GLY A 356 12.98 3.96 9.10
N GLY A 357 13.93 4.58 9.80
CA GLY A 357 15.05 5.30 9.21
C GLY A 357 14.78 6.75 8.82
N LEU A 358 13.55 7.25 8.96
CA LEU A 358 13.25 8.66 8.73
C LEU A 358 13.37 9.51 10.00
N SER A 359 13.76 10.77 9.81
CA SER A 359 13.71 11.86 10.78
C SER A 359 12.46 12.70 10.56
N SER A 360 12.14 13.63 11.46
CA SER A 360 11.03 14.57 11.24
C SER A 360 11.19 15.35 9.92
N ARG A 361 12.42 15.79 9.61
CA ARG A 361 12.77 16.39 8.31
C ARG A 361 12.45 15.48 7.13
N THR A 362 13.03 14.28 7.08
CA THR A 362 12.88 13.42 5.90
C THR A 362 11.48 12.84 5.78
N PHE A 363 10.74 12.73 6.88
CA PHE A 363 9.31 12.42 6.87
C PHE A 363 8.49 13.54 6.20
N GLN A 364 8.85 14.81 6.46
CA GLN A 364 8.25 15.97 5.80
C GLN A 364 8.67 16.07 4.33
N THR A 365 9.98 16.10 4.05
CA THR A 365 10.51 16.48 2.72
C THR A 365 10.30 15.41 1.66
N GLN A 366 10.06 14.17 2.07
CA GLN A 366 9.67 13.08 1.18
C GLN A 366 8.14 12.91 1.06
N GLY A 367 7.36 13.87 1.57
CA GLY A 367 5.90 13.91 1.42
C GLY A 367 5.13 12.89 2.27
N HIS A 368 5.77 12.23 3.24
CA HIS A 368 5.08 11.26 4.10
C HIS A 368 4.12 11.93 5.07
N TRP A 369 4.46 13.13 5.55
CA TRP A 369 3.56 13.95 6.35
C TRP A 369 2.29 14.33 5.58
N GLY A 370 2.41 14.88 4.37
CA GLY A 370 1.25 15.22 3.54
C GLY A 370 0.34 14.02 3.27
N ARG A 371 0.93 12.85 2.97
CA ARG A 371 0.19 11.59 2.81
C ARG A 371 -0.51 11.15 4.08
N ALA A 372 0.16 11.16 5.23
CA ALA A 372 -0.44 10.82 6.52
C ALA A 372 -1.58 11.78 6.88
N LEU A 373 -1.35 13.08 6.73
CA LEU A 373 -2.32 14.12 7.02
C LEU A 373 -3.57 14.03 6.12
N SER A 374 -3.43 13.55 4.87
CA SER A 374 -4.56 13.31 3.97
C SER A 374 -5.55 12.24 4.47
N LEU A 375 -5.08 11.31 5.31
CA LEU A 375 -5.90 10.25 5.89
C LEU A 375 -6.71 10.72 7.11
N LEU A 376 -6.31 11.85 7.71
CA LEU A 376 -6.88 12.36 8.96
C LEU A 376 -8.02 13.34 8.71
N LYS A 377 -9.07 13.27 9.55
CA LYS A 377 -10.23 14.18 9.57
C LYS A 377 -10.44 14.82 10.93
N ARG A 378 -11.33 15.83 10.98
CA ARG A 378 -11.71 16.47 12.24
C ARG A 378 -12.20 15.43 13.25
N GLY A 379 -11.69 15.51 14.48
CA GLY A 379 -11.98 14.54 15.54
C GLY A 379 -11.05 13.32 15.56
N ASP A 380 -10.16 13.16 14.57
CA ASP A 380 -9.09 12.18 14.63
C ASP A 380 -7.94 12.66 15.56
N PHE A 381 -7.03 11.74 15.86
CA PHE A 381 -5.85 11.95 16.71
C PHE A 381 -4.57 11.59 15.95
N VAL A 382 -3.46 12.24 16.28
CA VAL A 382 -2.14 11.85 15.79
C VAL A 382 -1.11 11.80 16.91
N LEU A 383 -0.45 10.65 17.09
CA LEU A 383 0.75 10.53 17.92
C LEU A 383 1.98 10.79 17.06
N ILE A 384 2.82 11.72 17.50
CA ILE A 384 4.03 12.14 16.80
C ILE A 384 5.24 11.77 17.64
N GLN A 385 6.17 10.96 17.12
CA GLN A 385 7.43 10.64 17.81
C GLN A 385 8.62 10.61 16.85
N PHE A 386 9.51 11.59 16.97
CA PHE A 386 10.78 11.65 16.23
C PHE A 386 11.95 11.97 17.18
N GLY A 387 13.18 12.00 16.65
CA GLY A 387 14.38 12.38 17.40
C GLY A 387 15.58 11.46 17.15
N HIS A 388 15.40 10.14 16.97
CA HIS A 388 16.54 9.23 16.84
C HIS A 388 17.36 9.45 15.57
N ASN A 389 16.66 9.71 14.46
CA ASN A 389 17.28 9.91 13.16
C ASN A 389 17.59 11.38 12.90
N ASP A 390 16.90 12.29 13.58
CA ASP A 390 17.13 13.73 13.58
C ASP A 390 18.52 14.10 14.11
N ASP A 391 19.09 13.26 14.99
CA ASP A 391 20.47 13.35 15.52
C ASP A 391 21.56 12.88 14.54
N SER A 392 21.19 12.56 13.29
CA SER A 392 22.17 12.26 12.24
C SER A 392 22.84 13.56 11.73
N PRO A 393 23.95 13.49 10.99
CA PRO A 393 24.46 14.64 10.27
C PRO A 393 23.40 15.29 9.36
N VAL A 394 23.38 16.62 9.31
CA VAL A 394 22.47 17.41 8.46
C VAL A 394 22.66 17.06 6.99
N ASN A 395 23.91 16.85 6.56
CA ASN A 395 24.24 16.49 5.18
C ASN A 395 25.38 15.47 5.18
N ASP A 396 25.17 14.35 4.49
CA ASP A 396 26.16 13.30 4.29
C ASP A 396 25.81 12.48 3.03
N GLU A 397 26.71 11.61 2.57
CA GLU A 397 26.51 10.79 1.36
C GLU A 397 25.72 9.49 1.62
N LYS A 398 25.24 9.25 2.84
CA LYS A 398 24.66 7.96 3.24
C LYS A 398 23.17 8.05 3.54
N ARG A 399 22.76 9.11 4.24
CA ARG A 399 21.42 9.29 4.82
C ARG A 399 20.92 10.73 4.69
N ALA A 400 21.78 11.75 4.85
CA ALA A 400 21.46 13.19 4.76
C ALA A 400 20.14 13.60 5.44
N ARG A 401 19.91 13.11 6.67
CA ARG A 401 18.59 13.16 7.33
C ARG A 401 18.54 13.96 8.63
N GLY A 402 19.67 14.48 9.09
CA GLY A 402 19.72 15.27 10.33
C GLY A 402 18.91 16.55 10.27
N THR A 403 18.51 17.05 11.43
CA THR A 403 17.91 18.38 11.60
C THR A 403 18.92 19.34 12.23
N ILE A 404 18.68 20.65 12.14
CA ILE A 404 19.40 21.58 13.02
C ILE A 404 18.94 21.32 14.47
N GLN A 405 19.88 21.28 15.40
CA GLN A 405 19.61 21.00 16.80
C GLN A 405 18.87 22.18 17.46
N GLY A 406 17.95 21.86 18.39
CA GLY A 406 17.17 22.87 19.09
C GLY A 406 15.76 23.10 18.53
N VAL A 407 15.13 24.15 19.04
CA VAL A 407 13.73 24.50 18.74
C VAL A 407 13.58 25.86 18.07
N GLY A 408 14.67 26.56 17.78
CA GLY A 408 14.62 27.92 17.25
C GLY A 408 14.17 27.99 15.79
N ALA A 409 14.35 29.16 15.18
CA ALA A 409 13.98 29.42 13.79
C ALA A 409 15.17 29.25 12.82
N GLU A 410 16.23 28.58 13.26
CA GLU A 410 17.45 28.41 12.48
C GLU A 410 17.18 27.63 11.19
N THR A 411 17.85 28.05 10.13
CA THR A 411 17.85 27.38 8.84
C THR A 411 19.26 27.21 8.30
N GLN A 412 19.43 26.21 7.43
CA GLN A 412 20.67 25.97 6.71
C GLN A 412 20.35 25.52 5.29
N GLU A 413 20.86 26.26 4.30
CA GLU A 413 20.84 25.80 2.92
C GLU A 413 21.92 24.74 2.70
N ILE A 414 21.55 23.64 2.04
CA ILE A 414 22.49 22.59 1.65
C ILE A 414 22.30 22.23 0.17
N GLU A 415 23.37 21.77 -0.46
CA GLU A 415 23.26 20.86 -1.59
C GLU A 415 23.23 19.43 -1.03
N ASN A 416 22.06 18.79 -1.06
CA ASN A 416 21.87 17.47 -0.48
C ASN A 416 22.73 16.45 -1.23
N LEU A 417 23.71 15.86 -0.54
CA LEU A 417 24.70 14.99 -1.17
C LEU A 417 24.10 13.69 -1.72
N LEU A 418 22.93 13.25 -1.23
CA LEU A 418 22.20 12.10 -1.77
C LEU A 418 21.36 12.49 -2.98
N THR A 419 20.52 13.51 -2.86
CA THR A 419 19.54 13.83 -3.91
C THR A 419 20.09 14.76 -4.97
N LYS A 420 21.27 15.35 -4.77
CA LYS A 420 21.88 16.39 -5.63
C LYS A 420 20.96 17.59 -5.89
N ARG A 421 20.10 17.89 -4.91
CA ARG A 421 19.14 19.00 -4.95
C ARG A 421 19.44 19.99 -3.84
N ARG A 422 19.17 21.27 -4.09
CA ARG A 422 19.20 22.29 -3.03
C ARG A 422 18.01 22.09 -2.09
N GLU A 423 18.27 22.23 -0.80
CA GLU A 423 17.28 22.05 0.27
C GLU A 423 17.55 23.04 1.40
N VAL A 424 16.48 23.58 1.99
CA VAL A 424 16.56 24.37 3.23
C VAL A 424 16.21 23.45 4.40
N VAL A 425 17.18 23.28 5.29
CA VAL A 425 17.05 22.49 6.51
C VAL A 425 16.62 23.40 7.65
N HIS A 426 15.65 22.96 8.45
CA HIS A 426 15.17 23.68 9.63
C HIS A 426 15.60 22.99 10.94
N SER A 427 15.36 23.68 12.07
CA SER A 427 15.50 23.09 13.42
C SER A 427 14.53 21.93 13.65
N TYR A 428 14.90 21.03 14.56
CA TYR A 428 14.04 19.92 14.99
C TYR A 428 12.66 20.43 15.45
N GLY A 429 12.64 21.47 16.28
CA GLY A 429 11.39 22.04 16.76
C GLY A 429 10.53 22.68 15.66
N TRP A 430 11.13 23.21 14.59
CA TRP A 430 10.37 23.72 13.45
C TRP A 430 9.54 22.63 12.77
N TYR A 431 10.14 21.47 12.47
CA TYR A 431 9.43 20.37 11.81
C TYR A 431 8.28 19.83 12.67
N LEU A 432 8.50 19.71 13.99
CA LEU A 432 7.44 19.30 14.91
C LEU A 432 6.27 20.30 14.94
N ARG A 433 6.54 21.61 14.95
CA ARG A 433 5.50 22.65 14.91
C ARG A 433 4.69 22.59 13.62
N VAL A 434 5.33 22.32 12.47
CA VAL A 434 4.62 22.11 11.20
C VAL A 434 3.59 20.98 11.35
N PHE A 435 4.01 19.82 11.86
CA PHE A 435 3.10 18.68 12.03
C PHE A 435 1.95 18.98 12.97
N ILE A 436 2.24 19.65 14.10
CA ILE A 436 1.24 20.01 15.10
C ILE A 436 0.22 21.00 14.53
N ARG A 437 0.69 22.07 13.89
CA ARG A 437 -0.17 23.16 13.40
C ARG A 437 -1.05 22.69 12.25
N GLU A 438 -0.49 21.98 11.27
CA GLU A 438 -1.28 21.46 10.15
C GLU A 438 -2.32 20.41 10.61
N ALA A 439 -2.01 19.61 11.65
CA ALA A 439 -2.99 18.72 12.26
C ALA A 439 -4.14 19.52 12.91
N LYS A 440 -3.80 20.54 13.72
CA LYS A 440 -4.80 21.41 14.37
C LYS A 440 -5.69 22.13 13.37
N GLU A 441 -5.13 22.64 12.28
CA GLU A 441 -5.87 23.30 11.21
C GLU A 441 -6.94 22.38 10.59
N ARG A 442 -6.70 21.06 10.58
CA ARG A 442 -7.68 20.05 10.14
C ARG A 442 -8.64 19.58 11.24
N GLY A 443 -8.56 20.16 12.43
CA GLY A 443 -9.32 19.74 13.61
C GLY A 443 -8.92 18.37 14.14
N VAL A 444 -7.69 17.93 13.86
CA VAL A 444 -7.07 16.73 14.43
C VAL A 444 -6.43 17.12 15.76
N THR A 445 -6.46 16.22 16.75
CA THR A 445 -5.77 16.42 18.04
C THR A 445 -4.36 15.80 18.01
N PRO A 446 -3.29 16.61 17.87
CA PRO A 446 -1.92 16.11 17.97
C PRO A 446 -1.51 15.87 19.43
N ILE A 447 -0.76 14.80 19.64
CA ILE A 447 -0.13 14.45 20.91
C ILE A 447 1.34 14.15 20.62
N LEU A 448 2.25 14.92 21.21
CA LEU A 448 3.67 14.80 20.97
C LEU A 448 4.31 13.83 21.97
N CYS A 449 5.16 12.94 21.49
CA CYS A 449 5.91 12.00 22.30
C CYS A 449 7.41 12.31 22.19
N SER A 450 8.14 12.30 23.30
CA SER A 450 9.61 12.23 23.22
C SER A 450 10.06 10.89 22.60
N PRO A 451 11.24 10.80 21.97
CA PRO A 451 11.78 9.51 21.55
C PRO A 451 12.03 8.60 22.77
N VAL A 452 11.69 7.32 22.65
CA VAL A 452 12.09 6.28 23.63
C VAL A 452 13.62 6.30 23.83
N PRO A 453 14.16 5.87 24.98
CA PRO A 453 15.61 5.84 25.18
C PRO A 453 16.26 4.75 24.31
N ARG A 454 17.50 4.99 23.90
CA ARG A 454 18.36 3.98 23.27
C ARG A 454 18.79 2.93 24.30
N LYS A 455 19.30 1.78 23.83
CA LYS A 455 19.95 0.75 24.66
C LYS A 455 21.32 1.21 25.14
N LYS A 456 21.36 2.27 25.94
CA LYS A 456 22.59 2.86 26.46
C LYS A 456 22.48 3.05 27.97
N TRP A 457 23.41 2.45 28.67
CA TRP A 457 23.53 2.53 30.13
C TRP A 457 24.79 3.30 30.51
N GLN A 458 24.69 4.13 31.54
CA GLN A 458 25.81 4.84 32.16
C GLN A 458 25.57 4.85 33.67
N ASP A 459 26.55 4.38 34.44
CA ASP A 459 26.49 4.35 35.92
C ASP A 459 25.21 3.68 36.48
N GLY A 460 24.80 2.57 35.85
CA GLY A 460 23.60 1.81 36.24
C GLY A 460 22.26 2.48 35.86
N LYS A 461 22.30 3.59 35.11
CA LYS A 461 21.13 4.33 34.64
C LYS A 461 21.00 4.31 33.13
N VAL A 462 19.78 4.32 32.62
CA VAL A 462 19.53 4.47 31.19
C VAL A 462 19.77 5.92 30.81
N VAL A 463 20.56 6.14 29.75
CA VAL A 463 20.89 7.49 29.27
C VAL A 463 19.64 8.17 28.72
N ARG A 464 19.29 9.31 29.30
CA ARG A 464 18.16 10.16 28.90
C ARG A 464 18.62 11.31 28.02
N THR A 465 17.71 11.83 27.21
CA THR A 465 17.97 12.93 26.26
C THR A 465 17.20 14.21 26.62
N ALA A 466 16.90 14.42 27.91
CA ALA A 466 16.18 15.58 28.43
C ALA A 466 16.85 16.93 28.10
N GLY A 467 18.19 16.96 27.95
CA GLY A 467 18.92 18.15 27.49
C GLY A 467 18.96 18.35 25.97
N SER A 468 18.29 17.49 25.19
CA SER A 468 18.30 17.50 23.72
C SER A 468 16.91 17.09 23.18
N TYR A 469 16.82 16.15 22.23
CA TYR A 469 15.59 15.81 21.50
C TYR A 469 14.35 15.52 22.36
N ALA A 470 14.50 14.89 23.54
CA ALA A 470 13.35 14.68 24.44
C ALA A 470 12.89 16.00 25.08
N GLY A 471 13.83 16.82 25.56
CA GLY A 471 13.52 18.15 26.11
C GLY A 471 13.02 19.14 25.06
N TRP A 472 13.56 19.11 23.85
CA TRP A 472 13.09 19.94 22.73
C TRP A 472 11.67 19.55 22.30
N ALA A 473 11.35 18.25 22.26
CA ALA A 473 9.98 17.80 22.02
C ALA A 473 9.04 18.28 23.14
N GLN A 474 9.45 18.19 24.41
CA GLN A 474 8.68 18.70 25.55
C GLN A 474 8.45 20.22 25.44
N GLN A 475 9.48 20.97 25.11
CA GLN A 475 9.40 22.42 24.95
C GLN A 475 8.43 22.80 23.82
N VAL A 476 8.53 22.15 22.65
CA VAL A 476 7.60 22.38 21.54
C VAL A 476 6.16 22.04 21.93
N ALA A 477 5.93 20.93 22.67
CA ALA A 477 4.60 20.58 23.13
C ALA A 477 3.99 21.66 24.02
N ALA A 478 4.79 22.22 24.94
CA ALA A 478 4.38 23.30 25.81
C ALA A 478 4.08 24.60 25.03
N GLU A 479 4.96 24.99 24.11
CA GLU A 479 4.80 26.19 23.28
C GLU A 479 3.57 26.11 22.36
N GLU A 480 3.31 24.94 21.77
CA GLU A 480 2.14 24.73 20.93
C GLU A 480 0.88 24.41 21.74
N GLY A 481 0.96 24.22 23.06
CA GLY A 481 -0.18 23.84 23.89
C GLY A 481 -0.82 22.52 23.46
N VAL A 482 -0.02 21.47 23.31
CA VAL A 482 -0.47 20.10 23.01
C VAL A 482 -0.05 19.12 24.10
N ALA A 483 -0.75 18.00 24.20
CA ALA A 483 -0.39 16.97 25.16
C ALA A 483 1.00 16.38 24.85
N PHE A 484 1.75 16.08 25.91
CA PHE A 484 3.11 15.53 25.81
C PHE A 484 3.23 14.20 26.58
N LEU A 485 3.77 13.18 25.91
CA LEU A 485 4.15 11.91 26.52
C LEU A 485 5.67 11.81 26.63
N ASP A 486 6.20 11.92 27.86
CA ASP A 486 7.63 11.73 28.14
C ASP A 486 8.01 10.24 28.16
N LEU A 487 7.99 9.62 26.98
CA LEU A 487 8.40 8.23 26.79
C LEU A 487 9.89 8.02 27.11
N ASN A 488 10.75 9.04 26.92
CA ASN A 488 12.18 8.93 27.20
C ASN A 488 12.41 8.62 28.68
N ALA A 489 11.81 9.41 29.57
CA ALA A 489 11.95 9.22 31.00
C ALA A 489 11.20 7.98 31.51
N ARG A 490 9.96 7.76 31.05
CA ARG A 490 9.10 6.67 31.54
C ARG A 490 9.64 5.29 31.16
N VAL A 491 10.08 5.11 29.92
CA VAL A 491 10.68 3.84 29.47
C VAL A 491 12.02 3.62 30.17
N ALA A 492 12.85 4.66 30.31
CA ALA A 492 14.11 4.56 31.04
C ALA A 492 13.91 4.12 32.49
N GLN A 493 12.92 4.68 33.19
CA GLN A 493 12.57 4.27 34.56
C GLN A 493 12.12 2.81 34.61
N ARG A 494 11.33 2.34 33.64
CA ARG A 494 10.89 0.95 33.60
C ARG A 494 12.05 -0.02 33.35
N TYR A 495 12.95 0.30 32.43
CA TYR A 495 14.15 -0.51 32.20
C TYR A 495 15.07 -0.53 33.42
N GLU A 496 15.29 0.62 34.08
CA GLU A 496 16.08 0.69 35.31
C GLU A 496 15.50 -0.15 36.45
N ALA A 497 14.17 -0.20 36.58
CA ALA A 497 13.50 -1.03 37.58
C ALA A 497 13.69 -2.54 37.31
N LEU A 498 13.81 -2.94 36.04
CA LEU A 498 14.15 -4.32 35.65
C LEU A 498 15.63 -4.64 35.86
N GLY A 499 16.50 -3.63 35.69
CA GLY A 499 17.94 -3.78 35.65
C GLY A 499 18.46 -4.19 34.26
N ALA A 500 19.74 -3.89 33.99
CA ALA A 500 20.32 -4.02 32.65
C ALA A 500 20.20 -5.45 32.07
N ALA A 501 20.46 -6.48 32.87
CA ALA A 501 20.40 -7.87 32.40
C ALA A 501 19.00 -8.31 31.97
N ALA A 502 17.95 -7.87 32.68
CA ALA A 502 16.56 -8.18 32.34
C ALA A 502 16.02 -7.28 31.22
N ALA A 503 16.59 -6.09 31.02
CA ALA A 503 16.26 -5.21 29.90
C ALA A 503 16.89 -5.67 28.57
N GLU A 504 18.01 -6.40 28.61
CA GLU A 504 18.71 -6.90 27.43
C GLU A 504 17.81 -7.61 26.39
N PRO A 505 16.95 -8.60 26.74
CA PRO A 505 16.07 -9.28 25.79
C PRO A 505 14.92 -8.42 25.24
N LEU A 506 14.73 -7.20 25.77
CA LEU A 506 13.75 -6.25 25.24
C LEU A 506 14.23 -5.57 23.95
N PHE A 507 15.49 -5.80 23.57
CA PHE A 507 16.07 -5.29 22.33
C PHE A 507 16.41 -6.42 21.36
N ALA A 508 16.20 -6.14 20.07
CA ALA A 508 16.56 -7.03 18.97
C ALA A 508 17.94 -6.68 18.37
N ASP A 509 18.54 -5.58 18.81
CA ASP A 509 19.91 -5.20 18.45
C ASP A 509 20.68 -4.55 19.63
N GLU A 510 21.91 -4.15 19.35
CA GLU A 510 22.82 -3.57 20.34
C GLU A 510 22.57 -2.08 20.62
N HIS A 511 21.64 -1.43 19.92
CA HIS A 511 21.61 0.03 19.86
C HIS A 511 20.26 0.64 20.23
N THR A 512 19.18 0.25 19.56
CA THR A 512 17.93 1.01 19.59
C THR A 512 16.70 0.13 19.42
N HIS A 513 16.70 -0.84 18.51
CA HIS A 513 15.46 -1.47 18.09
C HIS A 513 14.99 -2.51 19.11
N THR A 514 13.74 -2.38 19.52
CA THR A 514 13.12 -3.30 20.48
C THR A 514 12.78 -4.64 19.83
N SER A 515 12.86 -5.70 20.64
CA SER A 515 12.21 -6.98 20.32
C SER A 515 10.69 -6.81 20.44
N ARG A 516 9.92 -7.85 20.06
CA ARG A 516 8.46 -7.83 20.22
C ARG A 516 8.03 -7.51 21.65
N VAL A 517 8.65 -8.18 22.63
CA VAL A 517 8.33 -7.99 24.06
C VAL A 517 8.71 -6.58 24.53
N GLY A 518 9.83 -6.02 24.03
CA GLY A 518 10.19 -4.64 24.32
C GLY A 518 9.21 -3.62 23.72
N ALA A 519 8.75 -3.86 22.50
CA ALA A 519 7.74 -3.02 21.84
C ALA A 519 6.39 -3.09 22.59
N GLU A 520 5.97 -4.27 23.03
CA GLU A 520 4.76 -4.47 23.86
C GLU A 520 4.87 -3.73 25.20
N LEU A 521 6.02 -3.81 25.88
CA LEU A 521 6.26 -3.05 27.11
C LEU A 521 6.19 -1.53 26.86
N ASN A 522 6.82 -1.04 25.81
CA ASN A 522 6.78 0.38 25.46
C ASN A 522 5.38 0.85 25.09
N ALA A 523 4.58 0.03 24.39
CA ALA A 523 3.19 0.31 24.09
C ALA A 523 2.34 0.41 25.36
N ALA A 524 2.54 -0.49 26.33
CA ALA A 524 1.88 -0.40 27.63
C ALA A 524 2.24 0.90 28.37
N ILE A 525 3.50 1.34 28.31
CA ILE A 525 3.94 2.62 28.90
C ILE A 525 3.31 3.83 28.18
N VAL A 526 3.14 3.78 26.86
CA VAL A 526 2.40 4.80 26.11
C VAL A 526 0.95 4.89 26.61
N VAL A 527 0.29 3.75 26.83
CA VAL A 527 -1.08 3.70 27.35
C VAL A 527 -1.17 4.22 28.79
N GLU A 528 -0.23 3.85 29.67
CA GLU A 528 -0.11 4.42 31.01
C GLU A 528 0.05 5.95 30.97
N ALA A 529 0.88 6.46 30.05
CA ALA A 529 1.08 7.89 29.88
C ALA A 529 -0.16 8.60 29.33
N LEU A 530 -0.89 7.99 28.38
CA LEU A 530 -2.16 8.50 27.87
C LEU A 530 -3.22 8.57 28.96
N ARG A 531 -3.37 7.54 29.79
CA ARG A 531 -4.30 7.52 30.93
C ARG A 531 -4.00 8.61 31.97
N ALA A 532 -2.75 9.05 32.05
CA ALA A 532 -2.33 10.11 32.96
C ALA A 532 -2.55 11.53 32.38
N LEU A 533 -2.95 11.67 31.11
CA LEU A 533 -3.26 12.97 30.55
C LEU A 533 -4.60 13.49 31.10
N PRO A 534 -4.66 14.76 31.56
CA PRO A 534 -5.94 15.37 31.91
C PRO A 534 -6.78 15.56 30.64
N GLU A 535 -8.05 15.17 30.69
CA GLU A 535 -9.07 15.49 29.68
C GLU A 535 -8.71 15.08 28.22
N CYS A 536 -8.02 13.96 28.03
CA CYS A 536 -7.70 13.46 26.68
C CYS A 536 -8.81 12.56 26.13
N ALA A 537 -9.58 13.04 25.14
CA ALA A 537 -10.67 12.29 24.52
C ALA A 537 -10.24 10.91 23.95
N LEU A 538 -8.97 10.76 23.57
CA LEU A 538 -8.43 9.48 23.09
C LEU A 538 -8.52 8.37 24.15
N THR A 539 -8.46 8.71 25.43
CA THR A 539 -8.52 7.73 26.54
C THR A 539 -9.86 6.99 26.61
N GLY A 540 -10.94 7.59 26.10
CA GLY A 540 -12.26 6.95 26.02
C GLY A 540 -12.34 5.75 25.07
N TYR A 541 -11.32 5.56 24.22
CA TYR A 541 -11.21 4.41 23.32
C TYR A 541 -10.29 3.30 23.86
N LEU A 542 -9.66 3.50 25.02
CA LEU A 542 -8.85 2.45 25.64
C LEU A 542 -9.75 1.31 26.13
N ARG A 543 -9.26 0.08 26.02
CA ARG A 543 -9.91 -1.05 26.70
C ARG A 543 -9.81 -0.88 28.21
N GLU A 544 -10.82 -1.38 28.91
CA GLU A 544 -10.73 -1.54 30.36
C GLU A 544 -9.53 -2.45 30.70
N PRO A 545 -8.81 -2.17 31.81
CA PRO A 545 -7.60 -2.90 32.19
C PRO A 545 -7.78 -4.41 32.36
#